data_AF-A0A1D2SWE2-F1
#
_entry.id   AF-A0A1D2SWE2-F1
#
_cell.length_a   1.000
_cell.length_b   1.000
_cell.length_c   1.000
_cell.angle_alpha   90.00
_cell.angle_beta   90.00
_cell.angle_gamma   90.00
#
_symmetry.space_group_name_H-M   'P 1'
#
loop_
_entity.id
_entity.type
_entity.pdbx_description
1 polymer ?
#
loop_
_entity_poly.entity_id
_entity_poly.type
_entity_poly.pdbx_seq_one_letter_code
_entity_poly.pdbx_strand_id
1 'polypeptide(L)'
;MCLAFPSFAEGFGLPPLEAMALGCPVVVSDRASLPEICGDAALYAAPDDADAWLSRFVKLRKSPRLRDDLVARGKDRTLRYRWDTSAELYLMAMLESDGLLEPQAVLGEVFN
;
A
#
# COMPACT_ATOMS: atom_id res chain seq x y z
N MET A 1 -5.93 -4.13 17.43
CA MET A 1 -6.90 -3.74 16.38
C MET A 1 -6.17 -3.73 15.05
N CYS A 2 -6.85 -4.11 13.96
CA CYS A 2 -6.32 -4.12 12.60
C CYS A 2 -7.46 -3.87 11.61
N LEU A 3 -7.14 -3.42 10.39
CA LEU A 3 -8.08 -3.49 9.26
C LEU A 3 -8.07 -4.92 8.69
N ALA A 4 -9.24 -5.49 8.46
CA ALA A 4 -9.41 -6.72 7.69
C ALA A 4 -10.06 -6.39 6.34
N PHE A 5 -9.42 -6.75 5.23
CA PHE A 5 -9.88 -6.38 3.89
C PHE A 5 -9.90 -7.59 2.93
N PRO A 6 -10.89 -8.50 3.05
CA PRO A 6 -10.99 -9.74 2.28
C PRO A 6 -11.60 -9.51 0.88
N SER A 7 -11.04 -8.56 0.12
CA SER A 7 -11.57 -8.28 -1.23
C SER A 7 -11.19 -9.36 -2.24
N PHE A 8 -12.14 -9.77 -3.09
CA PHE A 8 -11.86 -10.65 -4.23
C PHE A 8 -11.17 -9.91 -5.38
N ALA A 9 -11.49 -8.62 -5.53
CA ALA A 9 -10.95 -7.74 -6.55
C ALA A 9 -10.97 -6.30 -6.04
N GLU A 10 -9.86 -5.60 -6.20
CA GLU A 10 -9.70 -4.21 -5.79
C GLU A 10 -8.99 -3.46 -6.91
N GLY A 11 -9.36 -2.19 -7.11
CA GLY A 11 -8.71 -1.35 -8.11
C GLY A 11 -7.30 -0.99 -7.67
N PHE A 12 -7.19 -0.31 -6.53
CA PHE A 12 -5.90 0.15 -6.00
C PHE A 12 -5.62 -0.39 -4.61
N GLY A 13 -6.53 -0.22 -3.65
CA GLY A 13 -6.25 -0.55 -2.25
C GLY A 13 -5.95 0.67 -1.40
N LEU A 14 -6.71 1.76 -1.61
CA LEU A 14 -6.70 2.92 -0.73
C LEU A 14 -7.03 2.58 0.73
N PRO A 15 -8.03 1.73 1.05
CA PRO A 15 -8.37 1.49 2.47
C PRO A 15 -7.21 0.88 3.29
N PRO A 16 -6.46 -0.12 2.79
CA PRO A 16 -5.23 -0.56 3.44
C PRO A 16 -4.16 0.53 3.60
N LEU A 17 -3.94 1.39 2.59
CA LEU A 17 -2.97 2.48 2.69
C LEU A 17 -3.37 3.52 3.75
N GLU A 18 -4.65 3.89 3.81
CA GLU A 18 -5.18 4.79 4.83
C GLU A 18 -5.01 4.21 6.24
N ALA A 19 -5.30 2.92 6.41
CA ALA A 19 -5.05 2.22 7.66
C ALA A 19 -3.56 2.22 8.04
N MET A 20 -2.66 1.94 7.09
CA MET A 20 -1.21 1.99 7.31
C MET A 20 -0.74 3.39 7.73
N ALA A 21 -1.22 4.45 7.06
CA ALA A 21 -0.90 5.84 7.39
C ALA A 21 -1.30 6.21 8.83
N LEU A 22 -2.45 5.70 9.29
CA LEU A 22 -2.95 5.86 10.66
C LEU A 22 -2.24 4.97 11.69
N GLY A 23 -1.25 4.17 11.28
CA GLY A 23 -0.56 3.23 12.15
C GLY A 23 -1.43 2.04 12.57
N CYS A 24 -2.40 1.67 11.75
CA CYS A 24 -3.21 0.47 11.93
C CYS A 24 -2.63 -0.67 11.08
N PRO A 25 -2.23 -1.81 11.68
CA PRO A 25 -1.79 -2.96 10.90
C PRO A 25 -2.95 -3.51 10.05
N VAL A 26 -2.63 -4.11 8.92
CA VAL A 26 -3.64 -4.62 7.98
C VAL A 26 -3.49 -6.13 7.74
N VAL A 27 -4.62 -6.80 7.62
CA VAL A 27 -4.73 -8.15 7.06
C VAL A 27 -5.58 -8.03 5.80
N VAL A 28 -5.02 -8.40 4.66
CA VAL A 28 -5.62 -8.14 3.34
C VAL A 28 -5.68 -9.43 2.52
N SER A 29 -6.51 -9.41 1.48
CA SER A 29 -6.54 -10.47 0.47
C SER A 29 -5.20 -10.56 -0.29
N ASP A 30 -4.83 -11.78 -0.70
CA ASP A 30 -3.67 -12.06 -1.55
C ASP A 30 -3.93 -11.88 -3.05
N ARG A 31 -5.05 -11.24 -3.41
CA ARG A 31 -5.49 -11.07 -4.81
C ARG A 31 -5.39 -9.61 -5.29
N ALA A 32 -5.49 -9.47 -6.61
CA ALA A 32 -5.55 -8.18 -7.33
C ALA A 32 -4.36 -7.25 -6.98
N SER A 33 -4.61 -5.96 -6.80
CA SER A 33 -3.59 -4.94 -6.50
C SER A 33 -3.04 -5.00 -5.08
N LEU A 34 -3.65 -5.76 -4.16
CA LEU A 34 -3.30 -5.71 -2.74
C LEU A 34 -1.88 -6.20 -2.42
N PRO A 35 -1.37 -7.32 -2.98
CA PRO A 35 0.02 -7.73 -2.78
C PRO A 35 1.03 -6.68 -3.28
N GLU A 36 0.70 -6.00 -4.38
CA GLU A 36 1.54 -4.94 -4.92
C GLU A 36 1.52 -3.71 -4.02
N ILE A 37 0.34 -3.22 -3.63
CA ILE A 37 0.22 -1.99 -2.85
C ILE A 37 0.72 -2.18 -1.42
N CYS A 38 0.35 -3.27 -0.76
CA CYS A 38 0.69 -3.51 0.63
C CYS A 38 2.11 -4.08 0.84
N GLY A 39 2.69 -4.75 -0.17
CA GLY A 39 4.06 -5.27 -0.11
C GLY A 39 4.30 -6.17 1.12
N ASP A 40 5.39 -5.92 1.84
CA ASP A 40 5.75 -6.64 3.07
C ASP A 40 5.17 -6.02 4.35
N ALA A 41 4.34 -4.99 4.23
CA ALA A 41 3.72 -4.27 5.35
C ALA A 41 2.36 -4.85 5.79
N ALA A 42 1.97 -6.01 5.25
CA ALA A 42 0.69 -6.65 5.53
C ALA A 42 0.80 -8.16 5.80
N LEU A 43 -0.23 -8.71 6.44
CA LEU A 43 -0.48 -10.15 6.43
C LEU A 43 -1.51 -10.49 5.36
N TYR A 44 -1.30 -11.61 4.67
CA TYR A 44 -2.14 -12.04 3.56
C TYR A 44 -2.89 -13.34 3.87
N ALA A 45 -4.09 -13.44 3.32
CA ALA A 45 -4.92 -14.65 3.27
C ALA A 45 -5.81 -14.60 2.02
N ALA A 46 -6.13 -15.75 1.43
CA ALA A 46 -7.13 -15.82 0.37
C ALA A 46 -8.50 -15.33 0.91
N PRO A 47 -9.27 -14.54 0.15
CA PRO A 47 -10.51 -13.93 0.64
C PRO A 47 -11.60 -14.95 0.98
N ASP A 48 -11.49 -16.17 0.46
CA ASP A 48 -12.36 -17.32 0.68
C ASP A 48 -11.81 -18.34 1.70
N ASP A 49 -10.66 -18.09 2.33
CA ASP A 49 -10.03 -18.99 3.30
C ASP A 49 -10.15 -18.47 4.74
N ALA A 50 -11.29 -18.76 5.38
CA ALA A 50 -11.57 -18.31 6.73
C ALA A 50 -10.53 -18.75 7.78
N ASP A 51 -9.95 -19.94 7.62
CA ASP A 51 -8.94 -20.48 8.54
C ASP A 51 -7.62 -19.71 8.43
N ALA A 52 -7.21 -19.36 7.21
CA ALA A 52 -6.07 -18.49 7.00
C ALA A 52 -6.27 -17.13 7.66
N TRP A 53 -7.43 -16.48 7.50
CA TRP A 53 -7.76 -15.21 8.15
C TRP A 53 -7.67 -15.30 9.67
N LEU A 54 -8.30 -16.32 10.27
CA LEU A 54 -8.24 -16.56 11.71
C LEU A 54 -6.78 -16.74 12.17
N SER A 55 -5.97 -17.49 11.43
CA SER A 55 -4.55 -17.68 11.73
C SER A 55 -3.79 -16.34 11.77
N ARG A 56 -4.10 -15.41 10.85
CA ARG A 56 -3.47 -14.08 10.78
C ARG A 56 -3.89 -13.21 11.96
N PHE A 57 -5.18 -13.19 12.30
CA PHE A 57 -5.67 -12.47 13.47
C PHE A 57 -5.06 -12.99 14.77
N VAL A 58 -4.95 -14.31 14.93
CA VAL A 58 -4.30 -14.92 16.09
C VAL A 58 -2.81 -14.55 16.15
N LYS A 59 -2.09 -14.63 15.03
CA LYS A 59 -0.68 -14.25 14.94
C LYS A 59 -0.47 -12.79 15.35
N LEU A 60 -1.30 -11.89 14.83
CA LEU A 60 -1.24 -10.46 15.12
C LEU A 60 -1.59 -10.16 16.59
N ARG A 61 -2.62 -10.83 17.14
CA ARG A 61 -3.03 -10.67 18.54
C ARG A 61 -1.95 -11.13 19.52
N LYS A 62 -1.25 -12.23 19.21
CA LYS A 62 -0.26 -12.86 20.10
C LYS A 62 1.12 -12.20 20.04
N SER A 63 1.42 -11.39 19.03
CA SER A 63 2.75 -10.83 18.83
C SER A 63 2.73 -9.29 18.77
N PRO A 64 2.96 -8.60 19.90
CA PRO A 64 3.13 -7.14 19.92
C PRO A 64 4.27 -6.70 18.99
N ARG A 65 5.41 -7.41 18.99
CA ARG A 65 6.55 -7.11 18.12
C ARG A 65 6.18 -7.13 16.64
N LEU A 66 5.38 -8.10 16.19
CA LEU A 66 4.92 -8.16 14.80
C LEU A 66 4.01 -6.98 14.48
N ARG A 67 3.14 -6.58 15.42
CA ARG A 67 2.27 -5.41 15.21
C ARG A 67 3.09 -4.15 15.03
N ASP A 68 4.07 -3.92 15.88
CA ASP A 68 4.90 -2.72 15.83
C ASP A 68 5.75 -2.69 14.55
N ASP A 69 6.28 -3.83 14.12
CA ASP A 69 6.98 -3.99 12.85
C ASP A 69 6.09 -3.69 11.64
N LEU A 70 4.87 -4.26 11.58
CA LEU A 70 3.93 -3.99 10.49
C LEU A 70 3.45 -2.53 10.47
N VAL A 71 3.29 -1.90 11.65
CA VAL A 71 2.95 -0.47 11.73
C VAL A 71 4.10 0.40 11.20
N ALA A 72 5.34 0.09 11.55
CA ALA A 72 6.50 0.81 11.04
C ALA A 72 6.63 0.68 9.52
N ARG A 73 6.54 -0.55 9.00
CA ARG A 73 6.56 -0.83 7.55
C ARG A 73 5.40 -0.17 6.83
N GLY A 74 4.20 -0.19 7.40
CA GLY A 74 3.02 0.45 6.80
C GLY A 74 3.23 1.95 6.61
N LYS A 75 3.73 2.63 7.64
CA LYS A 75 4.04 4.07 7.55
C LYS A 75 5.09 4.36 6.47
N ASP A 76 6.17 3.58 6.40
CA ASP A 76 7.17 3.72 5.34
C ASP A 76 6.57 3.47 3.94
N ARG A 77 5.74 2.43 3.82
CA ARG A 77 5.06 2.06 2.56
C ARG A 77 4.21 3.21 2.02
N THR A 78 3.52 3.95 2.88
CA THR A 78 2.66 5.07 2.46
C THR A 78 3.41 6.22 1.81
N LEU A 79 4.72 6.37 2.06
CA LEU A 79 5.52 7.44 1.46
C LEU A 79 5.62 7.31 -0.07
N ARG A 80 5.40 6.11 -0.61
CA ARG A 80 5.41 5.83 -2.05
C ARG A 80 4.12 6.24 -2.76
N TYR A 81 3.06 6.55 -2.02
CA TYR A 81 1.70 6.72 -2.55
C TYR A 81 1.11 8.09 -2.17
N ARG A 82 1.91 9.15 -2.31
CA ARG A 82 1.48 10.50 -2.00
C ARG A 82 0.76 11.15 -3.18
N TRP A 83 -0.28 11.92 -2.85
CA TRP A 83 -1.08 12.62 -3.87
C TRP A 83 -0.32 13.74 -4.57
N ASP A 84 0.55 14.47 -3.85
CA ASP A 84 1.38 15.52 -4.44
C ASP A 84 2.35 14.95 -5.47
N THR A 85 3.08 13.89 -5.11
CA THR A 85 3.96 13.17 -6.06
C THR A 85 3.19 12.64 -7.27
N SER A 86 1.99 12.08 -7.06
CA SER A 86 1.16 11.57 -8.16
C SER A 86 0.69 12.69 -9.09
N ALA A 87 0.29 13.83 -8.53
CA ALA A 87 -0.17 14.99 -9.29
C ALA A 87 0.98 15.64 -10.08
N GLU A 88 2.16 15.77 -9.48
CA GLU A 88 3.38 16.27 -10.13
C GLU A 88 3.78 15.36 -11.30
N LEU A 89 3.89 14.04 -11.07
CA LEU A 89 4.20 13.08 -12.13
C LEU A 89 3.20 13.13 -13.28
N TYR A 90 1.91 13.21 -12.96
CA TYR A 90 0.87 13.30 -13.98
C TYR A 90 0.97 14.60 -14.78
N LEU A 91 1.19 15.74 -14.11
CA LEU A 91 1.39 17.03 -14.77
C LEU A 91 2.61 17.01 -15.69
N MET A 92 3.74 16.47 -15.23
CA MET A 92 4.96 16.34 -16.04
C MET A 92 4.72 15.50 -17.29
N ALA A 93 4.02 14.37 -17.15
CA ALA A 93 3.67 13.52 -18.29
C ALA A 93 2.76 14.23 -19.31
N MET A 94 1.80 15.05 -18.85
CA MET A 94 0.96 15.84 -19.74
C MET A 94 1.75 16.93 -20.47
N LEU A 95 2.62 17.65 -19.75
CA LEU A 95 3.49 18.68 -20.34
C LEU A 95 4.45 18.09 -21.38
N GLU A 96 5.02 16.91 -21.13
CA GLU A 96 5.83 16.18 -22.11
C GLU A 96 5.01 15.80 -23.35
N SER A 97 3.79 15.27 -23.16
CA SER A 97 2.88 14.91 -24.25
C SER A 97 2.48 16.13 -25.11
N ASP A 98 2.38 17.30 -24.49
CA ASP A 98 2.04 18.56 -25.17
C ASP A 98 3.27 19.25 -25.80
N GLY A 99 4.48 18.70 -25.63
CA GLY A 99 5.74 19.27 -26.14
C GLY A 99 6.21 20.52 -25.36
N LEU A 100 5.77 20.66 -24.11
CA LEU A 100 6.09 21.78 -23.22
C LEU A 100 7.26 21.47 -22.25
N LEU A 101 7.75 20.23 -22.24
CA LEU A 101 8.93 19.77 -21.48
C LEU A 101 9.86 18.94 -22.37
N GLU A 102 11.16 19.18 -22.25
CA GLU A 102 12.19 18.34 -22.90
C GLU A 102 12.42 17.04 -22.10
N PRO A 103 12.64 15.88 -22.76
CA PRO A 103 12.65 14.56 -22.12
C PRO A 103 13.65 14.37 -20.96
N GLN A 104 14.73 15.15 -20.89
CA GLN A 104 15.76 15.01 -19.86
C GLN A 104 15.41 15.65 -18.50
N ALA A 105 14.34 16.45 -18.39
CA ALA A 105 13.96 17.12 -17.14
C ALA A 105 13.18 16.22 -16.15
N VAL A 106 12.54 15.14 -16.63
CA VAL A 106 11.51 14.41 -15.87
C VAL A 106 12.09 13.39 -14.86
N LEU A 107 13.29 12.85 -15.11
CA LEU A 107 13.83 11.72 -14.33
C LEU A 107 14.85 12.12 -13.25
N GLY A 108 15.33 13.37 -13.25
CA GLY A 108 16.40 13.82 -12.36
C GLY A 108 15.97 14.24 -10.95
N GLU A 109 14.73 14.71 -10.80
CA GLU A 109 14.25 15.30 -9.53
C GLU A 109 13.25 14.42 -8.76
N VAL A 110 12.58 13.46 -9.42
CA VAL A 110 11.49 12.69 -8.79
C VAL A 110 11.96 11.43 -8.06
N PHE A 111 13.22 11.01 -8.26
CA PHE A 111 13.77 9.77 -7.69
C PHE A 111 15.02 9.98 -6.81
N ASN A 112 15.27 11.20 -6.34
CA ASN A 112 16.38 11.51 -5.42
C ASN A 112 15.85 11.99 -4.05
#